data_AF-A0A914D870-F1
#
_entry.id   AF-A0A914D870-F1
#
_cell.length_a   1.000
_cell.length_b   1.000
_cell.length_c   1.000
_cell.angle_alpha   90.00
_cell.angle_beta   90.00
_cell.angle_gamma   90.00
#
_symmetry.space_group_name_H-M   'P 1'
#
loop_
_entity.id
_entity.type
_entity.pdbx_description
1 polymer ?
#
loop_
_entity_poly.entity_id
_entity_poly.type
_entity_poly.pdbx_seq_one_letter_code
_entity_poly.pdbx_strand_id
1 'polypeptide(L)'
;MLSYNEEARSTLLAAAADYYTDGKHNGAADYGLQKRIALFKEGKKTEFMSKLEFDLANQERFLLNIVNIMFQLHRSNDQFLIRAPNTTNDSLYRVKVHDVRMFIKMVDIQPSVNIGVLSMIQTTSAKYPLGKTDVFRNGYLALCLVGAIDFL
;
A
#
# COMPACT_ATOMS: atom_id res chain seq x y z
N MET A 1 4.58 1.95 13.44
CA MET A 1 3.18 1.51 13.69
C MET A 1 2.57 2.05 14.99
N LEU A 2 3.29 2.81 15.84
CA LEU A 2 2.78 3.29 17.13
C LEU A 2 2.03 4.64 17.09
N SER A 3 2.08 5.37 15.97
CA SER A 3 1.56 6.75 15.85
C SER A 3 0.14 6.86 15.30
N TYR A 4 -0.43 5.77 14.75
CA TYR A 4 -1.78 5.80 14.19
C TYR A 4 -2.83 5.74 15.29
N ASN A 5 -3.93 6.49 15.11
CA ASN A 5 -5.11 6.40 15.96
C ASN A 5 -5.79 5.03 15.81
N GLU A 6 -6.67 4.69 16.75
CA GLU A 6 -7.34 3.39 16.76
C GLU A 6 -8.21 3.16 15.51
N GLU A 7 -8.83 4.21 14.98
CA GLU A 7 -9.64 4.17 13.76
C GLU A 7 -8.82 3.87 12.51
N ALA A 8 -7.64 4.49 12.33
CA ALA A 8 -6.76 4.17 11.21
C ALA A 8 -6.17 2.77 11.34
N ARG A 9 -5.99 2.27 12.58
CA ARG A 9 -5.56 0.88 12.81
C ARG A 9 -6.61 -0.12 12.37
N SER A 10 -7.88 0.12 12.69
CA SER A 10 -8.98 -0.80 12.35
C SER A 10 -9.41 -0.74 10.88
N THR A 11 -9.14 0.36 10.18
CA THR A 11 -9.54 0.55 8.78
C THR A 11 -8.38 0.37 7.83
N LEU A 12 -7.46 1.34 7.79
CA LEU A 12 -6.34 1.38 6.84
C LEU A 12 -5.37 0.22 7.07
N LEU A 13 -4.94 0.02 8.32
CA LEU A 13 -3.93 -1.00 8.64
C LEU A 13 -4.52 -2.42 8.66
N ALA A 14 -5.82 -2.55 8.95
CA ALA A 14 -6.52 -3.82 8.75
C ALA A 14 -6.56 -4.19 7.26
N ALA A 15 -6.97 -3.27 6.39
CA ALA A 15 -7.04 -3.54 4.94
C ALA A 15 -5.66 -3.75 4.28
N ALA A 16 -4.63 -3.03 4.74
CA ALA A 16 -3.30 -3.05 4.12
C ALA A 16 -2.38 -4.15 4.67
N ALA A 17 -2.56 -4.57 5.93
CA ALA A 17 -1.61 -5.42 6.63
C ALA A 17 -2.25 -6.41 7.62
N ASP A 18 -3.58 -6.56 7.59
CA ASP A 18 -4.35 -7.37 8.53
C ASP A 18 -3.90 -7.14 9.99
N TYR A 19 -4.01 -5.87 10.39
CA TYR A 19 -3.71 -5.44 11.74
C TYR A 19 -4.65 -6.12 12.74
N TYR A 20 -4.05 -6.91 13.62
CA TYR A 20 -4.68 -7.45 14.82
C TYR A 20 -3.95 -6.88 16.04
N THR A 21 -4.69 -6.62 17.11
CA THR A 21 -4.10 -6.20 18.37
C THR A 21 -3.30 -7.37 18.95
N ASP A 22 -2.00 -7.15 19.10
CA ASP A 22 -1.09 -8.14 19.65
C ASP A 22 -0.85 -7.81 21.13
N GLY A 23 -0.99 -8.81 22.00
CA GLY A 23 -0.81 -8.63 23.45
C GLY A 23 0.65 -8.75 23.87
N LYS A 24 1.41 -9.65 23.24
CA LYS A 24 2.84 -9.84 23.50
C LYS A 24 3.63 -9.91 22.20
N HIS A 25 4.75 -9.20 22.13
CA HIS A 25 5.64 -9.27 20.97
C HIS A 25 6.23 -10.69 20.84
N ASN A 26 6.04 -11.31 19.68
CA ASN A 26 6.67 -12.58 19.26
C ASN A 26 6.32 -13.83 20.09
N GLY A 27 5.20 -13.82 20.82
CA GLY A 27 4.68 -15.04 21.43
C GLY A 27 4.00 -15.93 20.38
N ALA A 28 4.34 -17.22 20.31
CA ALA A 28 3.66 -18.18 19.42
C ALA A 28 2.15 -18.34 19.73
N ALA A 29 1.74 -17.99 20.96
CA ALA A 29 0.35 -17.97 21.41
C ALA A 29 -0.31 -16.58 21.31
N ASP A 30 0.34 -15.61 20.66
CA ASP A 30 -0.23 -14.28 20.49
C ASP A 30 -1.44 -14.33 19.54
N TYR A 31 -2.53 -13.67 19.94
CA TYR A 31 -3.82 -13.72 19.24
C TYR A 31 -3.70 -13.20 17.81
N GLY A 32 -3.00 -12.08 17.62
CA GLY A 32 -2.87 -11.49 16.29
C GLY A 32 -1.95 -12.28 15.37
N LEU A 33 -0.89 -12.91 15.90
CA LEU A 33 -0.07 -13.85 15.13
C LEU A 33 -0.90 -15.05 14.65
N GLN A 34 -1.71 -15.68 15.51
CA GLN A 34 -2.53 -16.83 15.11
C GLN A 34 -3.56 -16.47 14.04
N LYS A 35 -4.17 -15.28 14.12
CA LYS A 35 -5.09 -14.79 13.10
C LYS A 35 -4.40 -14.60 11.75
N ARG A 36 -3.20 -14.00 11.72
CA ARG A 36 -2.42 -13.84 10.48
C ARG A 36 -1.99 -15.19 9.91
N ILE A 37 -1.54 -16.14 10.73
CA ILE A 37 -1.22 -17.50 10.28
C ILE A 37 -2.45 -18.18 9.68
N ALA A 38 -3.64 -18.01 10.29
CA ALA A 38 -4.87 -18.61 9.80
C ALA A 38 -5.28 -18.11 8.40
N LEU A 39 -4.91 -16.88 8.02
CA LEU A 39 -5.17 -16.33 6.69
C LEU A 39 -4.38 -17.06 5.60
N PHE A 40 -3.14 -17.45 5.90
CA PHE A 40 -2.22 -18.10 4.96
C PHE A 40 -2.14 -19.62 5.13
N LYS A 41 -2.79 -20.18 6.16
CA LYS A 41 -2.82 -21.61 6.41
C LYS A 41 -3.34 -22.36 5.18
N GLU A 42 -2.77 -23.53 4.90
CA GLU A 42 -3.12 -24.37 3.74
C GLU A 42 -2.81 -23.74 2.37
N GLY A 43 -1.88 -22.77 2.31
CA GLY A 43 -1.48 -22.13 1.04
C GLY A 43 -2.56 -21.20 0.47
N LYS A 44 -3.45 -20.71 1.34
CA LYS A 44 -4.47 -19.72 0.96
C LYS A 44 -3.78 -18.42 0.51
N LYS A 45 -4.29 -17.88 -0.59
CA LYS A 45 -3.90 -16.57 -1.12
C LYS A 45 -4.75 -15.52 -0.41
N THR A 46 -4.09 -14.47 0.06
CA THR A 46 -4.75 -13.32 0.68
C THR A 46 -4.45 -12.08 -0.15
N GLU A 47 -5.46 -11.23 -0.31
CA GLU A 47 -5.33 -9.95 -1.01
C GLU A 47 -5.23 -8.82 0.01
N PHE A 48 -4.23 -7.97 -0.16
CA PHE A 48 -3.97 -6.80 0.67
C PHE A 48 -4.23 -5.56 -0.18
N MET A 49 -5.07 -4.65 0.31
CA MET A 49 -5.34 -3.39 -0.37
C MET A 49 -4.83 -2.25 0.49
N SER A 50 -3.82 -1.54 -0.01
CA SER A 50 -3.28 -0.36 0.67
C SER A 50 -3.35 0.86 -0.23
N LYS A 51 -3.47 2.03 0.38
CA LYS A 51 -3.33 3.30 -0.34
C LYS A 51 -1.85 3.56 -0.58
N LEU A 52 -1.49 4.01 -1.78
CA LEU A 52 -0.13 4.44 -2.08
C LEU A 52 0.07 5.87 -1.54
N GLU A 53 0.83 6.00 -0.46
CA GLU A 53 1.10 7.28 0.19
C GLU A 53 2.46 7.83 -0.27
N PHE A 54 2.43 8.93 -1.02
CA PHE A 54 3.61 9.70 -1.45
C PHE A 54 3.22 11.15 -1.67
N ASP A 55 4.18 12.08 -1.56
CA ASP A 55 3.92 13.53 -1.56
C ASP A 55 3.09 14.00 -2.77
N LEU A 56 3.35 13.44 -3.95
CA LEU A 56 2.64 13.80 -5.18
C LEU A 56 1.19 13.27 -5.23
N ALA A 57 0.84 12.23 -4.47
CA ALA A 57 -0.55 11.78 -4.31
C ALA A 57 -1.33 12.59 -3.26
N ASN A 58 -0.65 13.37 -2.42
CA ASN A 58 -1.29 14.15 -1.36
C ASN A 58 -1.62 15.61 -1.75
N GLN A 59 -1.37 15.98 -3.01
CA GLN A 59 -1.76 17.29 -3.53
C GLN A 59 -3.24 17.34 -3.93
N GLU A 60 -3.82 18.54 -3.93
CA GLU A 60 -5.21 18.77 -4.33
C GLU A 60 -5.43 18.76 -5.86
N ARG A 61 -4.35 18.63 -6.65
CA ARG A 61 -4.36 18.74 -8.11
C ARG A 61 -4.31 17.38 -8.78
N PHE A 62 -5.10 17.21 -9.84
CA PHE A 62 -4.97 16.05 -10.72
C PHE A 62 -3.69 16.12 -11.55
N LEU A 63 -3.14 14.95 -11.84
CA LEU A 63 -2.03 14.81 -12.78
C LEU A 63 -2.56 15.00 -14.20
N LEU A 64 -1.82 15.77 -15.00
CA LEU A 64 -2.16 15.99 -16.39
C LEU A 64 -1.95 14.69 -17.18
N ASN A 65 -2.83 14.42 -18.15
CA ASN A 65 -2.78 13.20 -18.96
C ASN A 65 -1.49 13.05 -19.79
N ILE A 66 -0.72 14.13 -19.96
CA ILE A 66 0.51 14.16 -20.76
C ILE A 66 1.74 13.72 -19.93
N VAL A 67 1.56 13.47 -18.63
CA VAL A 67 2.66 13.07 -17.74
C VAL A 67 2.77 11.55 -17.72
N ASN A 68 3.94 11.04 -18.13
CA ASN A 68 4.27 9.63 -17.95
C ASN A 68 4.81 9.40 -16.53
N ILE A 69 4.17 8.49 -15.77
CA ILE A 69 4.58 8.13 -14.42
C ILE A 69 4.90 6.64 -14.39
N MET A 70 6.15 6.34 -14.05
CA MET A 70 6.63 4.97 -13.87
C MET A 70 6.74 4.66 -12.38
N PHE A 71 5.98 3.67 -11.92
CA PHE A 71 6.09 3.13 -10.57
C PHE A 71 6.99 1.88 -10.60
N GLN A 72 8.06 1.91 -9.80
CA GLN A 72 8.93 0.75 -9.60
C GLN A 72 8.75 0.25 -8.17
N LEU A 73 8.21 -0.97 -8.02
CA LEU A 73 8.01 -1.59 -6.73
C LEU A 73 9.14 -2.59 -6.50
N HIS A 74 9.93 -2.34 -5.46
CA HIS A 74 11.02 -3.23 -5.06
C HIS A 74 10.59 -4.06 -3.85
N ARG A 75 10.69 -5.38 -3.98
CA ARG A 75 10.43 -6.30 -2.88
C ARG A 75 11.61 -6.29 -1.90
N SER A 76 11.32 -6.11 -0.62
CA SER A 76 12.30 -6.28 0.46
C SER A 76 12.72 -7.74 0.62
N ASN A 77 13.96 -7.96 1.07
CA ASN A 77 14.51 -9.29 1.33
C ASN A 77 13.71 -10.02 2.44
N ASP A 78 13.51 -11.33 2.28
CA ASP A 78 12.75 -12.20 3.18
C ASP A 78 13.34 -12.28 4.60
N GLN A 79 14.62 -11.95 4.75
CA GLN A 79 15.28 -11.84 6.05
C GLN A 79 14.69 -10.73 6.95
N PHE A 80 13.98 -9.76 6.35
CA PHE A 80 13.33 -8.65 7.08
C PHE A 80 11.83 -8.86 7.29
N LEU A 81 11.32 -10.09 7.10
CA LEU A 81 9.93 -10.38 7.42
C LEU A 81 9.69 -10.16 8.92
N ILE A 82 8.79 -9.23 9.23
CA ILE A 82 8.62 -8.62 10.56
C ILE A 82 8.13 -9.62 11.62
N ARG A 83 7.61 -10.80 11.22
CA ARG A 83 7.16 -11.84 12.14
C ARG A 83 7.40 -13.25 11.57
N ALA A 84 8.46 -13.86 12.06
CA ALA A 84 8.62 -15.30 12.09
C ALA A 84 8.32 -15.79 13.51
N PRO A 85 7.47 -16.81 13.72
CA PRO A 85 7.45 -17.55 14.97
C PRO A 85 8.88 -17.91 15.39
N ASN A 86 9.25 -17.59 16.64
CA ASN A 86 10.45 -18.12 17.28
C ASN A 86 10.23 -19.62 17.56
N THR A 87 10.19 -20.44 16.51
CA THR A 87 10.28 -21.88 16.64
C THR A 87 11.74 -22.27 16.49
N THR A 88 12.20 -23.17 17.33
CA THR A 88 13.58 -23.70 17.47
C THR A 88 14.14 -24.37 16.20
N ASN A 89 13.41 -24.32 15.08
CA ASN A 89 13.77 -24.88 13.80
C ASN A 89 13.91 -23.72 12.81
N ASP A 90 15.04 -23.70 12.08
CA ASP A 90 15.42 -22.77 11.00
C ASP A 90 14.46 -22.80 9.77
N SER A 91 13.15 -22.98 9.98
CA SER A 91 12.16 -22.88 8.91
C SER A 91 12.03 -21.42 8.47
N LEU A 92 12.78 -21.07 7.43
CA LEU A 92 12.73 -19.77 6.76
C LEU A 92 11.34 -19.57 6.14
N TYR A 93 10.55 -18.66 6.70
CA TYR A 93 9.28 -18.24 6.11
C TYR A 93 9.54 -17.48 4.80
N ARG A 94 8.84 -17.85 3.73
CA ARG A 94 8.92 -17.14 2.44
C ARG A 94 7.56 -16.60 2.04
N VAL A 95 7.46 -15.28 1.90
CA VAL A 95 6.30 -14.65 1.28
C VAL A 95 6.45 -14.74 -0.23
N LYS A 96 5.43 -15.18 -0.97
CA LYS A 96 5.39 -15.05 -2.43
C LYS A 96 4.30 -14.07 -2.80
N VAL A 97 4.69 -13.01 -3.51
CA VAL A 97 3.74 -12.11 -4.17
C VAL A 97 3.37 -12.75 -5.49
N HIS A 98 2.09 -13.07 -5.67
CA HIS A 98 1.56 -13.71 -6.88
C HIS A 98 1.17 -12.68 -7.93
N ASP A 99 0.47 -11.62 -7.51
CA ASP A 99 -0.05 -10.59 -8.41
C ASP A 99 -0.02 -9.23 -7.71
N VAL A 100 0.19 -8.18 -8.49
CA VAL A 100 0.24 -6.79 -8.04
C VAL A 100 -0.62 -5.97 -8.99
N ARG A 101 -1.68 -5.36 -8.46
CA ARG A 101 -2.60 -4.52 -9.24
C ARG A 101 -2.67 -3.14 -8.64
N MET A 102 -2.62 -2.12 -9.49
CA MET A 102 -2.76 -0.73 -9.06
C MET A 102 -4.04 -0.14 -9.64
N PHE A 103 -4.85 0.44 -8.77
CA PHE A 103 -6.09 1.12 -9.12
C PHE A 103 -5.84 2.63 -9.14
N ILE A 104 -6.10 3.24 -10.29
CA ILE A 104 -5.96 4.68 -10.52
C ILE A 104 -7.33 5.24 -10.87
N LYS A 105 -7.74 6.31 -10.18
CA LYS A 105 -8.95 7.05 -10.55
C LYS A 105 -8.64 8.06 -11.65
N MET A 106 -9.24 7.89 -12.81
CA MET A 106 -9.21 8.87 -13.91
C MET A 106 -10.50 9.70 -13.91
N VAL A 107 -10.40 10.96 -14.32
CA VAL A 107 -11.54 11.88 -14.44
C VAL A 107 -11.59 12.36 -15.88
N ASP A 108 -12.75 12.20 -16.51
CA ASP A 108 -12.99 12.74 -17.84
C ASP A 108 -13.38 14.21 -17.75
N ILE A 109 -12.79 15.04 -18.62
CA ILE A 109 -12.92 16.49 -18.59
C ILE A 109 -13.58 16.92 -19.91
N GLN A 110 -14.49 17.88 -19.85
CA GLN A 110 -15.13 18.42 -21.04
C GLN A 110 -14.08 18.89 -22.08
N PRO A 111 -14.25 18.58 -23.38
CA PRO A 111 -13.22 18.87 -24.39
C PRO A 111 -12.78 20.32 -24.48
N SER A 112 -13.69 21.28 -24.24
CA SER A 112 -13.39 22.71 -24.25
C SER A 112 -12.35 23.11 -23.19
N VAL A 113 -12.44 22.53 -22.00
CA VAL A 113 -11.49 22.77 -20.90
C VAL A 113 -10.16 22.10 -21.21
N ASN A 114 -10.18 20.90 -21.81
CA ASN A 114 -8.96 20.18 -22.18
C ASN A 114 -8.12 20.97 -23.21
N ILE A 115 -8.76 21.58 -24.22
CA ILE A 115 -8.07 22.44 -25.21
C ILE A 115 -7.41 23.64 -24.52
N GLY A 116 -8.10 24.28 -23.57
CA GLY A 116 -7.53 25.39 -22.80
C GLY A 116 -6.35 24.97 -21.92
N VAL A 117 -6.40 23.77 -21.33
CA VAL A 117 -5.28 23.21 -20.56
C VAL A 117 -4.08 22.93 -21.48
N LEU A 118 -4.30 22.37 -22.67
CA LEU A 118 -3.24 22.10 -23.65
C LEU A 118 -2.54 23.39 -24.13
N SER A 119 -3.29 24.45 -24.42
CA SER A 119 -2.71 25.74 -24.84
C SER A 119 -1.93 26.41 -23.70
N MET A 120 -2.42 26.31 -22.47
CA MET A 120 -1.69 26.79 -21.29
C MET A 120 -0.38 26.02 -21.06
N ILE A 121 -0.35 24.71 -21.26
CA ILE A 121 0.87 23.89 -21.10
C ILE A 121 1.94 24.28 -22.13
N GLN A 122 1.56 24.68 -23.34
CA GLN A 122 2.50 25.18 -24.35
C GLN A 122 3.17 26.49 -23.95
N THR A 123 2.46 27.34 -23.19
CA THR A 123 2.95 28.66 -22.79
C THR A 123 3.63 28.62 -21.41
N THR A 124 3.12 27.81 -20.50
CA THR A 124 3.51 27.77 -19.09
C THR A 124 3.68 26.32 -18.64
N SER A 125 4.83 26.04 -18.02
CA SER A 125 5.08 24.72 -17.43
C SER A 125 4.14 24.45 -16.23
N ALA A 126 3.56 23.26 -16.18
CA ALA A 126 2.69 22.84 -15.10
C ALA A 126 3.50 22.64 -13.80
N LYS A 127 3.21 23.47 -12.79
CA LYS A 127 3.86 23.39 -11.48
C LYS A 127 2.97 22.67 -10.47
N TYR A 128 3.53 21.65 -9.83
CA TYR A 128 2.89 20.90 -8.76
C TYR A 128 3.55 21.23 -7.43
N PRO A 129 2.78 21.64 -6.40
CA PRO A 129 3.35 21.89 -5.08
C PRO A 129 3.73 20.56 -4.44
N LEU A 130 5.03 20.37 -4.18
CA LEU A 130 5.53 19.25 -3.38
C LEU A 130 5.67 19.74 -1.95
N GLY A 131 4.71 19.40 -1.10
CA GLY A 131 4.74 19.67 0.33
C GLY A 131 4.87 18.37 1.10
N LYS A 132 5.87 18.29 1.99
CA LYS A 132 5.90 17.26 3.04
C LYS A 132 4.66 17.47 3.90
N THR A 133 3.75 16.53 3.85
CA THR A 133 2.47 16.63 4.52
C THR A 133 2.40 15.48 5.52
N ASP A 134 2.42 15.83 6.81
CA ASP A 134 2.30 14.85 7.90
C ASP A 134 0.88 14.27 8.01
N VAL A 135 -0.09 14.89 7.31
CA VAL A 135 -1.49 14.49 7.29
C VAL A 135 -1.87 14.04 5.88
N PHE A 136 -2.10 12.74 5.75
CA PHE A 136 -2.53 12.10 4.51
C PHE A 136 -4.00 12.48 4.22
N ARG A 137 -4.24 13.29 3.19
CA ARG A 137 -5.57 13.58 2.68
C ARG A 137 -6.02 12.45 1.75
N ASN A 138 -7.32 12.35 1.48
CA ASN A 138 -7.93 11.34 0.60
C ASN A 138 -7.25 11.32 -0.78
N GLY A 139 -6.32 10.40 -0.98
CA GLY A 139 -5.66 10.12 -2.25
C GLY A 139 -6.30 8.88 -2.87
N TYR A 140 -6.45 8.89 -4.19
CA TYR A 140 -7.25 7.90 -4.94
C TYR A 140 -6.42 6.78 -5.58
N LEU A 141 -5.19 6.55 -5.11
CA LEU A 141 -4.31 5.49 -5.59
C LEU A 141 -4.29 4.35 -4.57
N ALA A 142 -4.79 3.18 -5.00
CA ALA A 142 -4.76 1.97 -4.19
C ALA A 142 -3.94 0.88 -4.89
N LEU A 143 -3.08 0.22 -4.14
CA LEU A 143 -2.31 -0.93 -4.55
C LEU A 143 -2.92 -2.17 -3.91
N CYS A 144 -3.35 -3.12 -4.74
CA CYS A 144 -3.72 -4.46 -4.32
C CYS A 144 -2.53 -5.40 -4.54
N LEU A 145 -2.14 -6.11 -3.49
CA LEU A 145 -1.13 -7.15 -3.51
C LEU A 145 -1.79 -8.49 -3.18
N VAL A 146 -1.70 -9.45 -4.08
CA VAL A 146 -2.13 -10.83 -3.81
C VAL A 146 -0.91 -11.65 -3.47
N GLY A 147 -0.86 -12.17 -2.25
CA GLY A 147 0.28 -12.94 -1.75
C GLY A 147 -0.14 -14.23 -1.06
N ALA A 148 0.74 -15.23 -1.09
CA ALA A 148 0.65 -16.40 -0.23
C ALA A 148 1.96 -16.55 0.54
N ILE A 149 1.88 -17.08 1.77
CA ILE A 149 3.07 -17.46 2.53
C ILE A 149 3.26 -18.96 2.37
N ASP A 150 4.36 -19.34 1.73
CA ASP A 150 4.75 -20.74 1.63
C ASP A 150 5.64 -21.08 2.83
N PHE A 151 5.27 -22.13 3.54
CA PHE A 151 6.10 -22.74 4.57
C PHE A 151 7.00 -23.78 3.91
N LEU A 152 8.32 -23.67 4.10
CA LEU A 152 9.32 -24.68 3.71
C LEU A 152 9.62 -25.61 4.88
#